data_AF-A0A182P668-F1
#
_entry.id   AF-A0A182P668-F1
#
_cell.length_a   1.000
_cell.length_b   1.000
_cell.length_c   1.000
_cell.angle_alpha   90.00
_cell.angle_beta   90.00
_cell.angle_gamma   90.00
#
_symmetry.space_group_name_H-M   'P 1'
#
loop_
_entity.id
_entity.type
_entity.pdbx_description
1 polymer ?
#
loop_
_entity_poly.entity_id
_entity_poly.type
_entity_poly.pdbx_seq_one_letter_code
_entity_poly.pdbx_strand_id
1 'polypeptide(L)'
;MLDIGRENNPFSEDYTRMMMRVLFFRLKAAMNMSTEVKEKIESPLVLVRSATINDIEEDYGLTEFTNSSMIVKIIEGTHQTMLSNMELLEIINKDTL
;
A
#
# COMPACT_ATOMS: atom_id res chain seq x y z
N MET A 1 -3.77 -4.88 -27.39
CA MET A 1 -3.14 -4.75 -26.06
C MET A 1 -2.13 -5.87 -25.78
N LEU A 2 -2.43 -7.14 -26.08
CA LEU A 2 -1.45 -8.24 -25.91
C LEU A 2 -0.23 -8.13 -26.85
N ASP A 3 -0.39 -7.50 -28.02
CA ASP A 3 0.70 -7.39 -29.01
C ASP A 3 1.82 -6.42 -28.60
N ILE A 4 1.56 -5.49 -27.66
CA ILE A 4 2.51 -4.41 -27.30
C ILE A 4 3.64 -4.93 -26.38
N GLY A 5 3.49 -6.11 -25.76
CA GLY A 5 4.46 -6.67 -24.81
C GLY A 5 5.06 -8.02 -25.22
N ARG A 6 4.70 -8.56 -26.39
CA ARG A 6 4.98 -9.96 -26.74
C ARG A 6 6.47 -10.29 -26.82
N GLU A 7 7.30 -9.31 -27.20
CA GLU A 7 8.77 -9.48 -27.32
C GLU A 7 9.53 -9.25 -26.01
N ASN A 8 8.91 -8.61 -25.00
CA ASN A 8 9.55 -8.23 -23.73
C ASN A 8 8.96 -8.95 -22.52
N ASN A 9 8.04 -9.89 -22.73
CA ASN A 9 7.34 -10.59 -21.66
C ASN A 9 7.84 -12.04 -21.54
N PRO A 10 8.55 -12.40 -20.44
CA PRO A 10 9.03 -13.77 -20.23
C PRO A 10 7.91 -14.76 -19.86
N PHE A 11 6.67 -14.28 -19.66
CA PHE A 11 5.54 -15.09 -19.20
C PHE A 11 4.68 -15.61 -20.35
N SER A 12 3.98 -16.72 -20.08
CA SER A 12 3.03 -17.30 -21.04
C SER A 12 1.83 -16.37 -21.32
N GLU A 13 1.18 -16.58 -22.45
CA GLU A 13 -0.04 -15.83 -22.81
C GLU A 13 -1.15 -16.04 -21.77
N ASP A 14 -1.32 -17.27 -21.29
CA ASP A 14 -2.31 -17.61 -20.27
C ASP A 14 -2.05 -16.87 -18.95
N TYR A 15 -0.78 -16.86 -18.51
CA TYR A 15 -0.39 -16.09 -17.32
C TYR A 15 -0.71 -14.61 -17.49
N THR A 16 -0.36 -14.03 -18.63
CA THR A 16 -0.60 -12.63 -18.93
C THR A 16 -2.10 -12.31 -18.92
N ARG A 17 -2.92 -13.17 -19.52
CA ARG A 17 -4.39 -13.03 -19.53
C ARG A 17 -4.97 -13.09 -18.11
N MET A 18 -4.49 -14.03 -17.29
CA MET A 18 -4.89 -14.13 -15.89
C MET A 18 -4.46 -12.90 -15.08
N MET A 19 -3.24 -12.43 -15.27
CA MET A 19 -2.71 -11.26 -14.57
C MET A 19 -3.51 -10.00 -14.91
N MET A 20 -3.79 -9.77 -16.20
CA MET A 20 -4.61 -8.62 -16.63
C MET A 20 -6.01 -8.67 -16.03
N ARG A 21 -6.62 -9.86 -15.96
CA ARG A 21 -7.93 -10.04 -15.31
C ARG A 21 -7.86 -9.68 -13.83
N VAL A 22 -6.84 -10.17 -13.11
CA VAL A 22 -6.68 -9.89 -11.68
C VAL A 22 -6.42 -8.41 -11.44
N LEU A 23 -5.54 -7.77 -12.21
CA LEU A 23 -5.26 -6.34 -12.13
C LEU A 23 -6.53 -5.52 -12.33
N PHE A 24 -7.33 -5.84 -13.35
CA PHE A 24 -8.61 -5.18 -13.59
C PHE A 24 -9.55 -5.28 -12.38
N PHE A 25 -9.71 -6.47 -11.80
CA PHE A 25 -10.60 -6.64 -10.64
C PHE A 25 -10.07 -5.95 -9.38
N ARG A 26 -8.75 -5.92 -9.15
CA ARG A 26 -8.15 -5.18 -8.03
C ARG A 26 -8.39 -3.67 -8.17
N LEU A 27 -8.18 -3.11 -9.35
CA LEU A 27 -8.46 -1.70 -9.64
C LEU A 27 -9.95 -1.39 -9.48
N LYS A 28 -10.82 -2.22 -10.05
CA LYS A 28 -12.27 -2.06 -9.90
C LYS A 28 -12.70 -2.10 -8.44
N ALA A 29 -12.16 -3.02 -7.64
CA ALA A 29 -12.48 -3.11 -6.21
C ALA A 29 -12.03 -1.84 -5.47
N ALA A 30 -10.80 -1.39 -5.68
CA ALA A 30 -10.27 -0.17 -5.06
C ALA A 30 -11.10 1.08 -5.43
N MET A 31 -11.48 1.22 -6.71
CA MET A 31 -12.29 2.36 -7.18
C MET A 31 -13.73 2.38 -6.66
N ASN A 32 -14.28 1.22 -6.30
CA ASN A 32 -15.65 1.10 -5.77
C ASN A 32 -15.67 0.92 -4.25
N MET A 33 -14.52 1.03 -3.59
CA MET A 33 -14.45 0.96 -2.14
C MET A 33 -15.08 2.22 -1.55
N SER A 34 -16.03 2.04 -0.63
CA SER A 34 -16.66 3.19 0.03
C SER A 34 -15.63 3.94 0.86
N THR A 35 -15.63 5.25 0.75
CA THR A 35 -14.87 6.15 1.62
C THR A 35 -15.63 6.45 2.92
N GLU A 36 -16.86 5.96 3.07
CA GLU A 36 -17.63 6.13 4.29
C GLU A 36 -17.12 5.20 5.39
N VAL A 37 -16.77 5.81 6.53
CA VAL A 37 -16.37 5.12 7.74
C VAL A 37 -17.60 4.52 8.40
N LYS A 38 -17.83 3.21 8.19
CA LYS A 38 -18.93 2.48 8.83
C LYS A 38 -18.63 2.16 10.30
N GLU A 39 -17.39 1.81 10.57
CA GLU A 39 -16.88 1.46 11.89
C GLU A 39 -15.43 1.91 11.95
N LYS A 40 -15.05 2.54 13.06
CA LYS A 40 -13.69 3.05 13.25
C LYS A 40 -12.81 1.97 13.87
N ILE A 41 -11.55 1.99 13.48
CA ILE A 41 -10.52 1.13 14.05
C ILE A 41 -10.27 1.55 15.51
N GLU A 42 -10.41 0.59 16.43
CA GLU A 42 -10.19 0.82 17.87
C GLU A 42 -8.78 0.45 18.33
N SER A 43 -8.08 -0.37 17.55
CA SER A 43 -6.71 -0.79 17.86
C SER A 43 -5.69 0.31 17.59
N PRO A 44 -4.64 0.45 18.42
CA PRO A 44 -3.52 1.34 18.13
C PRO A 44 -2.89 1.03 16.77
N LEU A 45 -2.45 2.07 16.05
CA LEU A 45 -1.92 1.95 14.69
C LEU A 45 -0.48 2.48 14.60
N VAL A 46 0.33 1.81 13.79
CA VAL A 46 1.63 2.32 13.36
C VAL A 46 1.61 2.41 11.83
N LEU A 47 1.60 3.64 11.31
CA LEU A 47 1.79 3.90 9.88
C LEU A 47 3.27 4.07 9.60
N VAL A 48 3.85 3.16 8.82
CA VAL A 48 5.20 3.34 8.28
C VAL A 48 5.09 3.80 6.82
N ARG A 49 5.68 4.95 6.50
CA ARG A 49 5.62 5.55 5.16
C ARG A 49 7.00 5.88 4.59
N SER A 50 7.06 5.92 3.27
CA SER A 50 8.24 6.33 2.51
C SER A 50 8.42 7.86 2.56
N ALA A 51 9.67 8.30 2.72
CA ALA A 51 10.07 9.71 2.64
C ALA A 51 9.89 10.34 1.24
N THR A 52 9.75 9.53 0.19
CA THR A 52 9.62 10.04 -1.20
C THR A 52 8.20 10.46 -1.58
N ILE A 53 7.21 10.14 -0.75
CA ILE A 53 5.82 10.48 -0.98
C ILE A 53 5.53 11.77 -0.23
N ASN A 54 5.26 12.88 -0.94
CA ASN A 54 5.14 14.21 -0.32
C ASN A 54 3.79 14.91 -0.57
N ASP A 55 3.08 14.59 -1.65
CA ASP A 55 1.85 15.29 -2.06
C ASP A 55 0.56 14.67 -1.51
N ILE A 56 0.59 14.15 -0.27
CA ILE A 56 -0.57 13.60 0.45
C ILE A 56 -0.45 13.85 1.95
N GLU A 57 -1.58 13.78 2.66
CA GLU A 57 -1.65 13.89 4.12
C GLU A 57 -0.64 12.99 4.83
N GLU A 58 -0.10 13.47 5.95
CA GLU A 58 1.00 12.80 6.67
C GLU A 58 0.61 11.38 7.12
N ASP A 59 -0.65 11.20 7.51
CA ASP A 59 -1.24 9.97 8.00
C ASP A 59 -2.02 9.17 6.95
N TYR A 60 -1.95 9.55 5.67
CA TYR A 60 -2.74 8.97 4.58
C TYR A 60 -4.27 9.04 4.80
N GLY A 61 -4.76 10.03 5.56
CA GLY A 61 -6.17 10.20 5.87
C GLY A 61 -6.71 9.19 6.88
N LEU A 62 -5.83 8.40 7.54
CA LEU A 62 -6.24 7.37 8.49
C LEU A 62 -6.93 7.92 9.74
N THR A 63 -6.71 9.19 10.09
CA THR A 63 -7.41 9.85 11.21
C THR A 63 -8.94 9.79 11.05
N GLU A 64 -9.47 9.79 9.82
CA GLU A 64 -10.91 9.65 9.59
C GLU A 64 -11.41 8.24 9.98
N PHE A 65 -10.56 7.23 9.88
CA PHE A 65 -10.90 5.81 10.02
C PHE A 65 -10.58 5.20 11.39
N THR A 66 -9.92 5.94 12.29
CA THR A 66 -9.54 5.45 13.63
C THR A 66 -10.04 6.38 14.73
N ASN A 67 -10.27 5.82 15.92
CA ASN A 67 -10.41 6.57 17.17
C ASN A 67 -9.24 6.29 18.13
N SER A 68 -8.33 5.41 17.74
CA SER A 68 -7.21 4.97 18.57
C SER A 68 -5.98 5.85 18.37
N SER A 69 -4.97 5.65 19.22
CA SER A 69 -3.66 6.28 19.03
C SER A 69 -3.01 5.77 17.75
N MET A 70 -2.39 6.69 17.01
CA MET A 70 -1.62 6.37 15.80
C MET A 70 -0.23 6.97 15.89
N ILE A 71 0.79 6.18 15.53
CA ILE A 71 2.16 6.64 15.35
C ILE A 71 2.46 6.64 13.85
N VAL A 72 2.97 7.75 13.33
CA VAL A 72 3.50 7.83 11.96
C VAL A 72 5.03 7.77 12.02
N LYS A 73 5.63 6.85 11.26
CA LYS A 73 7.07 6.67 11.11
C LYS A 73 7.43 6.86 9.65
N ILE A 74 8.29 7.83 9.37
CA ILE A 74 8.80 8.08 8.02
C ILE A 74 10.18 7.42 7.93
N ILE A 75 10.35 6.55 6.94
CA ILE A 75 11.62 5.87 6.68
C ILE A 75 12.13 6.17 5.27
N GLU A 76 13.45 6.09 5.12
CA GLU A 76 14.12 6.31 3.84
C GLU A 76 13.77 5.23 2.80
N GLY A 77 13.77 5.64 1.53
CA GLY A 77 13.47 4.79 0.38
C GLY A 77 12.15 5.14 -0.31
N THR A 78 11.92 4.57 -1.49
CA THR A 78 10.68 4.68 -2.25
C THR A 78 9.60 3.76 -1.68
N HIS A 79 8.37 3.84 -2.21
CA HIS A 79 7.30 2.90 -1.85
C HIS A 79 7.68 1.42 -2.02
N GLN A 80 8.64 1.11 -2.90
CA GLN A 80 9.14 -0.25 -3.09
C GLN A 80 10.37 -0.54 -2.22
N THR A 81 11.34 0.36 -2.17
CA THR A 81 12.62 0.08 -1.50
C THR A 81 12.55 0.20 0.02
N MET A 82 11.54 0.89 0.56
CA MET A 82 11.32 1.01 2.01
C MET A 82 11.10 -0.36 2.69
N LEU A 83 10.59 -1.37 1.97
CA LEU A 83 10.37 -2.71 2.50
C LEU A 83 11.67 -3.48 2.78
N SER A 84 12.78 -3.05 2.17
CA SER A 84 14.11 -3.61 2.39
C SER A 84 14.93 -2.79 3.38
N ASN A 85 14.37 -1.71 3.94
CA ASN A 85 15.06 -0.87 4.92
C ASN A 85 15.09 -1.58 6.28
N MET A 86 16.27 -1.74 6.88
CA MET A 86 16.42 -2.40 8.19
C MET A 86 15.70 -1.65 9.32
N GLU A 87 15.52 -0.34 9.19
CA GLU A 87 14.77 0.48 10.15
C GLU A 87 13.31 0.00 10.28
N LEU A 88 12.71 -0.49 9.18
CA LEU A 88 11.37 -1.09 9.22
C LEU A 88 11.32 -2.30 10.17
N LEU A 89 12.37 -3.14 10.17
CA LEU A 89 12.47 -4.29 11.08
C LEU A 89 12.59 -3.85 12.53
N GLU A 90 13.32 -2.76 12.80
CA GLU A 90 13.44 -2.22 14.15
C GLU A 90 12.11 -1.67 14.66
N ILE A 91 11.39 -0.91 13.82
CA ILE A 91 10.07 -0.35 14.15
C ILE A 91 9.09 -1.47 14.52
N ILE A 92 9.01 -2.53 13.73
CA ILE A 92 8.10 -3.67 13.98
C ILE A 92 8.42 -4.35 15.32
N ASN A 93 9.71 -4.52 15.64
CA ASN A 93 10.13 -5.27 16.82
C ASN A 93 10.17 -4.46 18.11
N LYS A 94 10.28 -3.13 18.04
CA LYS A 94 10.56 -2.27 19.22
C LYS A 94 9.59 -1.10 19.41
N ASP A 95 9.00 -0.58 18.34
CA ASP A 95 8.15 0.62 18.36
C ASP A 95 6.65 0.27 18.24
N THR A 96 6.26 -0.94 18.64
CA THR A 96 4.86 -1.33 18.75
C THR A 96 4.24 -0.77 20.03
N LEU A 97 3.03 -0.21 19.90
CA LEU A 97 2.22 0.41 20.96
C LEU A 97 1.86 -0.58 22.08
#